data_AF-A0A2S9MAB3-F1
#
_entry.id   AF-A0A2S9MAB3-F1
#
_cell.length_a   1.000
_cell.length_b   1.000
_cell.length_c   1.000
_cell.angle_alpha   90.00
_cell.angle_beta   90.00
_cell.angle_gamma   90.00
#
_symmetry.space_group_name_H-M   'P 1'
#
loop_
_entity.id
_entity.type
_entity.pdbx_description
1 polymer ?
#
loop_
_entity_poly.entity_id
_entity_poly.type
_entity_poly.pdbx_seq_one_letter_code
_entity_poly.pdbx_strand_id
1 'polypeptide(L)'
;MTEAKRPRGRPPTREAKTATQRVNALDEALKASGGRILNRTRLSPEATAALAALSGHFGTDRAAIEAALIDLSKRCAQRKKRLY
;
A
#
# COMPACT_ATOMS: atom_id res chain seq x y z
N MET A 1 -15.16 31.37 51.35
CA MET A 1 -15.16 31.48 49.88
C MET A 1 -14.07 30.56 49.34
N THR A 2 -14.43 29.50 48.63
CA THR A 2 -13.49 28.51 48.09
C THR A 2 -13.52 28.60 46.57
N GLU A 3 -12.62 29.42 45.99
CA GLU A 3 -12.44 29.48 44.55
C GLU A 3 -11.69 28.24 44.06
N ALA A 4 -12.42 27.33 43.40
CA ALA A 4 -11.82 26.24 42.65
C ALA A 4 -11.18 26.81 41.37
N LYS A 5 -9.85 26.91 41.35
CA LYS A 5 -9.06 27.25 40.15
C LYS A 5 -9.36 26.23 39.05
N ARG A 6 -10.09 26.66 38.02
CA ARG A 6 -10.32 25.89 36.79
C ARG A 6 -8.98 25.67 36.08
N PRO A 7 -8.58 24.42 35.73
CA PRO A 7 -7.35 24.20 35.00
C PRO A 7 -7.45 24.85 33.62
N ARG A 8 -6.57 25.84 33.36
CA ARG A 8 -6.33 26.39 32.03
C ARG A 8 -5.55 25.36 31.22
N GLY A 9 -6.29 24.48 30.54
CA GLY A 9 -5.74 23.57 29.54
C GLY A 9 -6.85 23.16 28.59
N ARG A 10 -6.67 23.42 27.29
CA ARG A 10 -7.53 22.84 26.25
C ARG A 10 -7.52 21.32 26.47
N PRO A 11 -8.68 20.63 26.60
CA PRO A 11 -8.68 19.17 26.68
C PRO A 11 -7.94 18.63 25.45
N PRO A 12 -7.08 17.60 25.58
CA PRO A 12 -6.31 17.07 24.46
C PRO A 12 -7.28 16.76 23.32
N THR A 13 -7.25 17.63 22.31
CA THR A 13 -8.24 17.62 21.25
C THR A 13 -7.80 16.53 20.31
N ARG A 14 -8.40 15.34 20.47
CA ARG A 14 -8.01 14.07 19.83
C ARG A 14 -6.64 13.55 20.28
N GLU A 15 -6.61 12.29 20.69
CA GLU A 15 -5.35 11.55 20.81
C GLU A 15 -4.58 11.69 19.49
N ALA A 16 -3.39 12.28 19.55
CA ALA A 16 -2.54 12.40 18.39
C ALA A 16 -2.17 10.98 17.95
N LYS A 17 -2.72 10.54 16.81
CA LYS A 17 -2.43 9.20 16.29
C LYS A 17 -0.92 9.04 16.15
N THR A 18 -0.37 8.02 16.81
CA THR A 18 1.06 7.68 16.71
C THR A 18 1.39 7.30 15.26
N ALA A 19 2.66 7.38 14.87
CA ALA A 19 3.08 6.99 13.52
C ALA A 19 2.61 5.56 13.17
N THR A 20 2.70 4.65 14.15
CA THR A 20 2.21 3.27 14.05
C THR A 20 0.71 3.19 13.78
N GLN A 21 -0.11 3.94 14.52
CA GLN A 21 -1.57 3.96 14.31
C GLN A 21 -1.95 4.50 12.93
N ARG A 22 -1.19 5.45 12.38
CA ARG A 22 -1.42 5.97 11.02
C ARG A 22 -1.06 4.93 9.96
N VAL A 23 0.05 4.22 10.13
CA VAL A 23 0.48 3.13 9.24
C VAL A 23 -0.55 2.00 9.23
N ASN A 24 -1.00 1.57 10.41
CA ASN A 24 -2.01 0.52 10.54
C ASN A 24 -3.34 0.93 9.88
N ALA A 25 -3.79 2.16 10.10
CA ALA A 25 -5.02 2.66 9.46
C ALA A 25 -4.91 2.69 7.93
N LEU A 26 -3.73 3.00 7.39
CA LEU A 26 -3.48 2.97 5.94
C LEU A 26 -3.45 1.54 5.40
N ASP A 27 -2.81 0.62 6.12
CA ASP A 27 -2.78 -0.80 5.77
C ASP A 27 -4.17 -1.44 5.83
N GLU A 28 -4.98 -1.07 6.82
CA GLU A 28 -6.38 -1.48 6.93
C GLU A 28 -7.24 -0.91 5.80
N ALA A 29 -7.11 0.38 5.47
CA ALA A 29 -7.81 0.98 4.35
C ALA A 29 -7.43 0.32 3.02
N LEU A 30 -6.13 -0.01 2.85
CA LEU A 30 -5.64 -0.71 1.68
C LEU A 30 -6.26 -2.12 1.58
N LYS A 31 -6.26 -2.89 2.66
CA LYS A 31 -6.91 -4.21 2.72
C LYS A 31 -8.42 -4.13 2.46
N ALA A 32 -9.10 -3.13 3.03
CA ALA A 32 -10.53 -2.92 2.84
C ALA A 32 -10.90 -2.63 1.38
N SER A 33 -10.01 -1.94 0.64
CA SER A 33 -10.18 -1.71 -0.80
C SER A 33 -9.87 -2.93 -1.68
N GLY A 34 -9.43 -4.06 -1.10
CA GLY A 34 -8.99 -5.24 -1.83
C GLY A 34 -7.51 -5.23 -2.24
N GLY A 35 -6.73 -4.27 -1.74
CA GLY A 35 -5.29 -4.28 -1.86
C GLY A 35 -4.64 -5.32 -0.94
N ARG A 36 -3.41 -5.71 -1.28
CA ARG A 36 -2.63 -6.68 -0.51
C ARG A 36 -1.27 -6.10 -0.14
N ILE A 37 -0.75 -6.52 1.01
CA ILE A 37 0.61 -6.20 1.43
C ILE A 37 1.47 -7.44 1.20
N LEU A 38 2.51 -7.31 0.37
CA LEU A 38 3.54 -8.32 0.16
C LEU A 38 4.80 -7.87 0.87
N ASN A 39 5.14 -8.52 1.98
CA ASN A 39 6.27 -8.11 2.83
C ASN A 39 6.16 -6.64 3.25
N ARG A 40 6.88 -5.74 2.56
CA ARG A 40 6.89 -4.29 2.80
C ARG A 40 6.28 -3.48 1.66
N THR A 41 5.87 -4.12 0.56
CA THR A 41 5.24 -3.45 -0.57
C THR A 41 3.73 -3.51 -0.45
N ARG A 42 3.11 -2.34 -0.63
CA ARG A 42 1.66 -2.16 -0.69
C ARG A 42 1.22 -2.25 -2.14
N LEU A 43 0.42 -3.27 -2.45
CA LEU A 43 -0.21 -3.41 -3.76
C LEU A 43 -1.59 -2.77 -3.75
N SER A 44 -1.89 -2.03 -4.81
CA SER A 44 -3.25 -1.59 -5.09
C SER A 44 -4.17 -2.80 -5.36
N PRO A 45 -5.50 -2.63 -5.29
CA PRO A 45 -6.44 -3.70 -5.61
C PRO A 45 -6.22 -4.26 -7.02
N GLU A 46 -5.99 -3.38 -8.01
CA GLU A 46 -5.70 -3.79 -9.40
C GLU A 46 -4.41 -4.62 -9.50
N ALA A 47 -3.34 -4.18 -8.84
CA ALA A 47 -2.07 -4.92 -8.82
C ALA A 47 -2.23 -6.27 -8.10
N THR A 48 -3.09 -6.33 -7.08
CA THR A 48 -3.38 -7.57 -6.35
C THR A 48 -4.13 -8.57 -7.23
N ALA A 49 -5.14 -8.11 -7.97
CA ALA A 49 -5.88 -8.93 -8.93
C ALA A 49 -4.99 -9.43 -10.08
N ALA A 50 -4.16 -8.54 -10.64
CA ALA A 50 -3.20 -8.90 -11.69
C ALA A 50 -2.18 -9.93 -11.19
N LEU A 51 -1.67 -9.77 -9.97
CA LEU A 51 -0.75 -10.72 -9.38
C LEU A 51 -1.41 -12.09 -9.15
N ALA A 52 -2.66 -12.12 -8.66
CA ALA A 52 -3.39 -13.37 -8.46
C ALA A 52 -3.61 -14.13 -9.79
N ALA A 53 -3.93 -13.41 -10.86
CA ALA A 53 -4.04 -14.00 -12.19
C ALA A 53 -2.70 -14.57 -12.67
N LEU A 54 -1.61 -13.81 -12.53
CA LEU A 54 -0.27 -14.26 -12.93
C LEU A 54 0.24 -15.40 -12.04
N SER A 55 0.00 -15.39 -10.74
CA SER A 55 0.45 -16.44 -9.84
C SER A 55 -0.29 -17.76 -10.11
N GLY A 56 -1.54 -17.72 -10.58
CA GLY A 56 -2.23 -18.89 -11.12
C GLY A 56 -1.52 -19.53 -12.33
N HIS A 57 -0.86 -18.71 -13.17
CA HIS A 57 -0.10 -19.21 -14.33
C HIS A 57 1.32 -19.67 -13.98
N PHE A 58 2.00 -18.97 -13.06
CA PHE A 58 3.41 -19.21 -12.74
C PHE A 58 3.62 -20.02 -11.43
N GLY A 59 2.54 -20.39 -10.75
CA GLY A 59 2.54 -21.18 -9.51
C GLY A 59 2.99 -20.42 -8.25
N THR A 60 3.78 -19.34 -8.40
CA THR A 60 4.24 -18.51 -7.27
C THR A 60 4.13 -17.02 -7.57
N ASP A 61 3.84 -16.23 -6.53
CA ASP A 61 3.83 -14.76 -6.63
C ASP A 61 5.20 -14.22 -7.10
N ARG A 62 6.31 -14.87 -6.72
CA ARG A 62 7.66 -14.48 -7.14
C ARG A 62 7.88 -14.66 -8.64
N ALA A 63 7.57 -15.84 -9.18
CA ALA A 63 7.75 -16.13 -10.60
C ALA A 63 6.85 -15.23 -11.47
N ALA A 64 5.62 -14.95 -10.98
CA ALA A 64 4.71 -14.00 -11.61
C ALA A 64 5.30 -12.58 -11.71
N ILE A 65 5.90 -12.08 -10.64
CA ILE A 65 6.55 -10.76 -10.61
C ILE A 65 7.76 -10.73 -11.54
N GLU A 66 8.60 -11.75 -11.51
CA GLU A 66 9.78 -11.85 -12.38
C GLU A 66 9.38 -11.85 -13.87
N ALA A 67 8.36 -12.62 -14.24
CA ALA A 67 7.85 -12.66 -15.61
C ALA A 67 7.28 -11.30 -16.06
N ALA A 68 6.51 -10.63 -15.19
CA ALA A 68 5.96 -9.30 -15.48
C ALA A 68 7.06 -8.25 -15.71
N LEU A 69 8.14 -8.30 -14.93
CA LEU A 69 9.29 -7.40 -15.08
C LEU A 69 10.03 -7.64 -16.42
N ILE A 70 10.23 -8.90 -16.79
CA ILE A 70 10.87 -9.27 -18.07
C ILE A 70 10.02 -8.78 -19.25
N ASP A 71 8.69 -9.00 -19.20
CA ASP A 71 7.78 -8.57 -20.26
C ASP A 71 7.73 -7.04 -20.39
N LEU A 72 7.66 -6.32 -19.26
CA LEU A 72 7.72 -4.85 -19.26
C LEU A 72 9.02 -4.34 -19.89
N SER A 73 10.16 -4.94 -19.55
CA SER A 73 11.46 -4.59 -20.14
C SER A 73 11.46 -4.77 -21.67
N LYS A 74 10.95 -5.91 -22.17
CA LYS A 74 10.81 -6.18 -23.60
C LYS A 74 9.92 -5.15 -24.30
N ARG A 75 8.77 -4.79 -23.70
CA ARG A 75 7.86 -3.78 -24.25
C ARG A 75 8.50 -2.39 -24.31
N CYS A 76 9.23 -2.00 -23.27
CA CYS A 76 9.97 -0.75 -23.25
C CYS A 76 11.06 -0.71 -24.33
N ALA A 77 11.80 -1.80 -24.51
CA ALA A 77 12.79 -1.93 -25.58
C ALA A 77 12.17 -1.86 -26.98
N GLN A 78 11.04 -2.54 -27.19
CA GLN A 78 10.30 -2.52 -28.45
C GLN A 78 9.73 -1.13 -28.76
N ARG A 79 9.23 -0.41 -27.75
CA ARG A 79 8.75 0.96 -27.89
C ARG A 79 9.87 1.91 -28.30
N LYS A 80 11.09 1.77 -27.73
CA LYS A 80 12.25 2.55 -28.17
C LYS A 80 12.60 2.32 -29.64
N LYS A 81 12.61 1.07 -30.10
CA LYS A 81 12.90 0.73 -31.51
C LYS A 81 11.88 1.28 -32.51
N ARG A 82 10.66 1.60 -32.06
CA ARG A 82 9.58 2.12 -32.90
C ARG A 82 9.61 3.64 -33.07
N LEU A 83 10.41 4.35 -32.28
CA LEU A 83 10.54 5.81 -32.30
C LEU A 83 11.79 6.30 -33.06
N TYR A 84 12.59 5.39 -33.64
CA TYR A 84 13.74 5.71 -34.49
C TYR A 84 13.53 5.15 -35.89
#